data_AF-A0A7C6CBV9-F1
#
_entry.id   AF-A0A7C6CBV9-F1
#
_cell.length_a   1.000
_cell.length_b   1.000
_cell.length_c   1.000
_cell.angle_alpha   90.00
_cell.angle_beta   90.00
_cell.angle_gamma   90.00
#
_symmetry.space_group_name_H-M   'P 1'
#
loop_
_entity.id
_entity.type
_entity.pdbx_description
1 polymer ?
#
loop_
_entity_poly.entity_id
_entity_poly.type
_entity_poly.pdbx_seq_one_letter_code
_entity_poly.pdbx_strand_id
1 'polypeptide(L)'
;MKKIVGSFLVFLLMFLGGCQKKESIITEILKEVEFNFKEGDSFLNVTNDFEIIKESVTYPEAIFFWDSSDPKSASIANNKIKITRPKEDDLELTLYLTIFYQGESLFKDYHFIIKADDSDVIGEPIIPSKKYYRLTFKSEEEIFLRERIEAGETKDLTGVIPPLKEGYLFAGWLLNEELVTEVKVTKNTTLRALFNQELLTKDDEDETAVLNDLFDLWVADYYLEKTKLNWPLKGLRGSDFSYQLKNEIDETYLDLTKMTINPPLNEFTTVTLVVTASKAGFSESKEIILSLGEPELILSEEIAFLEEGAIFKIAGVISGFYQDDESYHYFFKDESGAFLLTTESYYGLPAFYEVELILRIYQNEPLIITSKVGDFKRVEPLIVADEELLKNSVNEYLYLEGIVTKEALNKESLLYVGNNNYQMIIKDTKSKPLFSGDYLSLKGYLIKKEEELIIIVTDSESIKTFPLSNAEISDIIATSLDFKEAVIKLSQLPVLATIDPVFKSEISWSTSDGVVIEEGEFLIPENLREFNLTATIRISKHQKMTKTFLVIVDD
;
A
#
# COMPACT_ATOMS: atom_id res chain seq x y z
N MET A 1 -12.28 84.34 34.31
CA MET A 1 -11.30 84.47 33.20
C MET A 1 -10.08 83.60 33.50
N LYS A 2 -9.76 82.68 32.57
CA LYS A 2 -8.51 81.88 32.38
C LYS A 2 -7.49 81.80 33.55
N LYS A 3 -7.12 80.58 33.96
CA LYS A 3 -5.86 79.91 33.57
C LYS A 3 -5.70 78.50 34.18
N ILE A 4 -5.58 77.52 33.28
CA ILE A 4 -4.81 76.27 33.27
C ILE A 4 -3.91 76.00 34.50
N VAL A 5 -4.09 74.85 35.16
CA VAL A 5 -3.07 73.78 35.35
C VAL A 5 -3.81 72.46 35.60
N GLY A 6 -3.83 71.57 34.61
CA GLY A 6 -4.33 70.20 34.74
C GLY A 6 -3.24 69.29 35.29
N SER A 7 -3.54 68.58 36.37
CA SER A 7 -2.65 67.59 37.01
C SER A 7 -2.50 66.37 36.10
N PHE A 8 -1.25 66.04 35.78
CA PHE A 8 -0.86 64.91 34.93
C PHE A 8 -0.89 63.63 35.76
N LEU A 9 -2.05 62.95 35.81
CA LEU A 9 -2.15 61.59 36.33
C LEU A 9 -1.80 60.62 35.19
N VAL A 10 -0.55 60.20 35.13
CA VAL A 10 -0.09 59.12 34.24
C VAL A 10 -0.66 57.81 34.77
N PHE A 11 -1.82 57.43 34.26
CA PHE A 11 -2.28 56.04 34.32
C PHE A 11 -1.44 55.27 33.29
N LEU A 12 -0.33 54.69 33.75
CA LEU A 12 0.44 53.71 33.01
C LEU A 12 -0.44 52.47 32.86
N LEU A 13 -1.18 52.40 31.75
CA LEU A 13 -1.82 51.17 31.27
C LEU A 13 -0.70 50.16 31.00
N MET A 14 -0.43 49.30 31.98
CA MET A 14 0.22 48.02 31.75
C MET A 14 -0.70 47.22 30.81
N PHE A 15 -0.43 47.31 29.52
CA PHE A 15 -0.81 46.24 28.60
C PHE A 15 -0.02 45.00 29.04
N LEU A 16 -0.64 44.17 29.88
CA LEU A 16 -0.35 42.74 29.90
C LEU A 16 -0.76 42.20 28.53
N GLY A 17 0.13 42.39 27.55
CA GLY A 17 0.12 41.61 26.32
C GLY A 17 0.48 40.18 26.71
N GLY A 18 -0.49 39.46 27.26
CA GLY A 18 -0.43 38.01 27.32
C GLY A 18 -0.22 37.56 25.88
N CYS A 19 0.94 36.98 25.61
CA CYS A 19 1.20 36.25 24.39
C CYS A 19 0.24 35.05 24.41
N GLN A 20 -1.01 35.23 23.96
CA GLN A 20 -1.84 34.10 23.61
C GLN A 20 -1.15 33.46 22.42
N LYS A 21 -0.47 32.35 22.68
CA LYS A 21 0.12 31.48 21.66
C LYS A 21 -1.03 31.13 20.73
N LYS A 22 -1.01 31.68 19.51
CA LYS A 22 -1.99 31.35 18.48
C LYS A 22 -2.00 29.83 18.32
N GLU A 23 -3.13 29.18 18.59
CA GLU A 23 -3.27 27.73 18.37
C GLU A 23 -2.92 27.44 16.91
N SER A 24 -2.20 26.33 16.66
CA SER A 24 -1.94 25.92 15.28
C SER A 24 -3.27 25.53 14.62
N ILE A 25 -3.40 25.84 13.33
CA ILE A 25 -4.55 25.50 12.50
C ILE A 25 -4.81 23.98 12.54
N ILE A 26 -3.77 23.14 12.66
CA ILE A 26 -3.93 21.69 12.78
C ILE A 26 -4.63 21.26 14.09
N THR A 27 -4.50 22.05 15.15
CA THR A 27 -5.25 21.85 16.41
C THR A 27 -6.70 22.29 16.28
N GLU A 28 -7.01 23.25 15.40
CA GLU A 28 -8.38 23.61 15.06
C GLU A 28 -9.04 22.53 14.21
N ILE A 29 -8.32 21.97 13.23
CA ILE A 29 -8.77 20.83 12.41
C ILE A 29 -9.09 19.62 13.29
N LEU A 30 -8.27 19.31 14.30
CA LEU A 30 -8.55 18.24 15.26
C LEU A 30 -9.89 18.43 16.00
N LYS A 31 -10.34 19.67 16.22
CA LYS A 31 -11.61 19.94 16.91
C LYS A 31 -12.83 19.57 16.07
N GLU A 32 -12.67 19.40 14.75
CA GLU A 32 -13.72 18.91 13.85
C GLU A 32 -13.87 17.39 13.88
N VAL A 33 -12.97 16.67 14.58
CA VAL A 33 -13.04 15.22 14.72
C VAL A 33 -14.20 14.83 15.63
N GLU A 34 -15.27 14.37 14.98
CA GLU A 34 -16.46 13.85 15.63
C GLU A 34 -16.67 12.35 15.34
N PHE A 35 -17.28 11.66 16.30
CA PHE A 35 -17.62 10.25 16.22
C PHE A 35 -19.13 10.09 16.32
N ASN A 36 -19.74 9.55 15.27
CA ASN A 36 -21.20 9.36 15.23
C ASN A 36 -21.53 7.92 15.60
N PHE A 37 -21.70 7.70 16.91
CA PHE A 37 -22.18 6.42 17.45
C PHE A 37 -23.69 6.26 17.20
N LYS A 38 -24.13 5.00 17.06
CA LYS A 38 -25.57 4.70 17.11
C LYS A 38 -26.13 4.98 18.51
N GLU A 39 -27.45 5.17 18.58
CA GLU A 39 -28.14 5.38 19.85
C GLU A 39 -27.82 4.25 20.85
N GLY A 40 -27.29 4.62 22.02
CA GLY A 40 -26.86 3.69 23.07
C GLY A 40 -25.38 3.31 23.04
N ASP A 41 -24.65 3.64 21.97
CA ASP A 41 -23.21 3.37 21.86
C ASP A 41 -22.36 4.55 22.33
N SER A 42 -21.13 4.24 22.77
CA SER A 42 -20.09 5.19 23.14
C SER A 42 -18.72 4.53 23.10
N PHE A 43 -17.64 5.29 23.31
CA PHE A 43 -16.29 4.73 23.45
C PHE A 43 -16.20 3.59 24.47
N LEU A 44 -16.97 3.60 25.55
CA LEU A 44 -16.92 2.53 26.56
C LEU A 44 -17.94 1.40 26.31
N ASN A 45 -18.76 1.54 25.26
CA ASN A 45 -19.87 0.66 24.95
C ASN A 45 -20.12 0.66 23.44
N VAL A 46 -19.24 0.04 22.66
CA VAL A 46 -19.41 -0.08 21.21
C VAL A 46 -20.05 -1.42 20.88
N THR A 47 -21.25 -1.41 20.32
CA THR A 47 -21.96 -2.62 19.88
C THR A 47 -22.27 -2.59 18.38
N ASN A 48 -22.13 -1.43 17.75
CA ASN A 48 -22.42 -1.21 16.35
C ASN A 48 -21.24 -0.51 15.65
N ASP A 49 -21.22 -0.64 14.33
CA ASP A 49 -20.46 0.26 13.48
C ASP A 49 -20.78 1.73 13.80
N PHE A 50 -19.78 2.59 13.74
CA PHE A 50 -19.92 4.04 13.91
C PHE A 50 -19.16 4.78 12.82
N GLU A 51 -19.58 6.01 12.55
CA GLU A 51 -18.95 6.84 11.51
C GLU A 51 -17.85 7.71 12.08
N ILE A 52 -16.85 7.97 11.24
CA ILE A 52 -15.70 8.83 11.51
C ILE A 52 -15.55 9.85 10.40
N ILE A 53 -15.02 11.03 10.74
CA ILE A 53 -14.69 12.05 9.76
C ILE A 53 -13.43 11.67 8.94
N LYS A 54 -13.44 11.95 7.64
CA LYS A 54 -12.25 11.82 6.76
C LYS A 54 -11.76 13.13 6.15
N GLU A 55 -12.59 14.18 6.19
CA GLU A 55 -12.31 15.47 5.57
C GLU A 55 -12.79 16.58 6.49
N SER A 56 -12.04 17.66 6.57
CA SER A 56 -12.50 18.86 7.28
C SER A 56 -13.41 19.65 6.35
N VAL A 57 -14.56 20.09 6.86
CA VAL A 57 -15.50 20.94 6.10
C VAL A 57 -14.91 22.33 5.91
N THR A 58 -14.17 22.81 6.91
CA THR A 58 -13.52 24.12 6.90
C THR A 58 -12.22 24.12 6.09
N TYR A 59 -11.51 23.00 6.08
CA TYR A 59 -10.20 22.81 5.47
C TYR A 59 -10.17 21.56 4.58
N PRO A 60 -10.81 21.58 3.38
CA PRO A 60 -10.96 20.41 2.51
C PRO A 60 -9.65 19.76 2.05
N GLU A 61 -8.54 20.49 2.13
CA GLU A 61 -7.19 20.02 1.84
C GLU A 61 -6.50 19.28 3.01
N ALA A 62 -7.13 19.24 4.20
CA ALA A 62 -6.65 18.46 5.33
C ALA A 62 -6.88 16.96 5.11
N ILE A 63 -5.82 16.16 5.27
CA ILE A 63 -5.87 14.71 5.07
C ILE A 63 -5.93 14.02 6.43
N PHE A 64 -6.93 13.16 6.61
CA PHE A 64 -7.12 12.36 7.82
C PHE A 64 -6.77 10.89 7.55
N PHE A 65 -5.89 10.33 8.36
CA PHE A 65 -5.52 8.93 8.32
C PHE A 65 -5.90 8.23 9.63
N TRP A 66 -6.64 7.13 9.50
CA TRP A 66 -7.12 6.34 10.63
C TRP A 66 -6.53 4.94 10.58
N ASP A 67 -6.12 4.42 11.73
CA ASP A 67 -5.68 3.03 11.93
C ASP A 67 -6.29 2.44 13.22
N SER A 68 -6.26 1.12 13.36
CA SER A 68 -6.83 0.37 14.49
C SER A 68 -5.81 -0.60 15.09
N SER A 69 -5.82 -0.72 16.43
CA SER A 69 -5.02 -1.73 17.13
C SER A 69 -5.43 -3.17 16.77
N ASP A 70 -6.64 -3.38 16.27
CA ASP A 70 -7.12 -4.66 15.72
C ASP A 70 -8.04 -4.42 14.51
N PRO A 71 -7.49 -4.40 13.29
CA PRO A 71 -8.26 -4.18 12.07
C PRO A 71 -9.33 -5.25 11.78
N LYS A 72 -9.25 -6.47 12.35
CA LYS A 72 -10.31 -7.48 12.15
C LYS A 72 -11.54 -7.18 12.99
N SER A 73 -11.34 -6.72 14.22
CA SER A 73 -12.42 -6.36 15.14
C SER A 73 -12.95 -4.94 14.93
N ALA A 74 -12.12 -4.03 14.44
CA ALA A 74 -12.50 -2.68 14.05
C ALA A 74 -11.80 -2.32 12.73
N SER A 75 -12.45 -2.66 11.61
CA SER A 75 -11.94 -2.35 10.27
C SER A 75 -12.40 -0.97 9.82
N ILE A 76 -11.53 -0.27 9.09
CA ILE A 76 -11.80 1.09 8.63
C ILE A 76 -12.14 1.04 7.14
N ALA A 77 -13.38 1.37 6.78
CA ALA A 77 -13.80 1.43 5.38
C ALA A 77 -14.90 2.48 5.19
N ASN A 78 -14.82 3.28 4.12
CA ASN A 78 -15.88 4.20 3.69
C ASN A 78 -16.47 5.09 4.80
N ASN A 79 -15.61 5.81 5.54
CA ASN A 79 -15.97 6.73 6.64
C ASN A 79 -16.65 6.04 7.83
N LYS A 80 -16.48 4.72 7.93
CA LYS A 80 -17.09 3.90 8.95
C LYS A 80 -16.04 3.02 9.60
N ILE A 81 -16.09 2.95 10.92
CA ILE A 81 -15.45 1.89 11.68
C ILE A 81 -16.45 0.74 11.73
N LYS A 82 -16.13 -0.33 11.03
CA LYS A 82 -16.95 -1.54 11.02
C LYS A 82 -16.52 -2.44 12.17
N ILE A 83 -17.48 -2.72 13.05
CA ILE A 83 -17.26 -3.39 14.32
C ILE A 83 -17.66 -4.86 14.19
N THR A 84 -16.67 -5.71 14.44
CA THR A 84 -16.87 -7.15 14.59
C THR A 84 -16.78 -7.47 16.08
N ARG A 85 -17.94 -7.80 16.67
CA ARG A 85 -18.03 -8.07 18.11
C ARG A 85 -17.38 -9.42 18.46
N PRO A 86 -16.59 -9.49 19.55
CA PRO A 86 -16.12 -10.77 20.11
C PRO A 86 -17.32 -11.56 20.68
N LYS A 87 -17.19 -12.89 20.83
CA LYS A 87 -18.30 -13.76 21.30
C LYS A 87 -18.38 -13.95 22.82
N GLU A 88 -17.27 -13.78 23.53
CA GLU A 88 -17.20 -14.12 24.96
C GLU A 88 -16.96 -12.87 25.80
N ASP A 89 -15.78 -12.26 25.66
CA ASP A 89 -15.37 -11.13 26.47
C ASP A 89 -15.36 -9.82 25.66
N ASP A 90 -15.65 -8.71 26.34
CA ASP A 90 -15.45 -7.37 25.80
C ASP A 90 -14.01 -7.18 25.30
N LEU A 91 -13.84 -6.48 24.19
CA LEU A 91 -12.54 -6.25 23.57
C LEU A 91 -12.16 -4.77 23.66
N GLU A 92 -11.09 -4.48 24.39
CA GLU A 92 -10.49 -3.14 24.44
C GLU A 92 -9.56 -2.90 23.24
N LEU A 93 -9.80 -1.81 22.52
CA LEU A 93 -9.07 -1.41 21.33
C LEU A 93 -8.68 0.07 21.37
N THR A 94 -7.81 0.47 20.46
CA THR A 94 -7.42 1.87 20.25
C THR A 94 -7.47 2.21 18.77
N LEU A 95 -8.12 3.32 18.43
CA LEU A 95 -7.99 3.96 17.12
C LEU A 95 -6.88 5.01 17.15
N TYR A 96 -6.14 5.07 16.06
CA TYR A 96 -5.04 6.01 15.86
C TYR A 96 -5.41 6.98 14.75
N LEU A 97 -5.40 8.28 15.04
CA LEU A 97 -5.63 9.35 14.07
C LEU A 97 -4.33 10.10 13.79
N THR A 98 -4.04 10.29 12.51
CA THR A 98 -3.03 11.23 12.02
C THR A 98 -3.70 12.26 11.11
N ILE A 99 -3.43 13.54 11.32
CA ILE A 99 -3.90 14.64 10.46
C ILE A 99 -2.69 15.27 9.78
N PHE A 100 -2.81 15.57 8.48
CA PHE A 100 -1.85 16.36 7.72
C PHE A 100 -2.51 17.59 7.12
N TYR A 101 -1.89 18.76 7.27
CA TYR A 101 -2.37 20.01 6.67
C TYR A 101 -1.22 21.00 6.49
N GLN A 102 -1.04 21.49 5.25
CA GLN A 102 -0.01 22.51 4.89
C GLN A 102 1.41 22.19 5.40
N GLY A 103 1.79 20.90 5.47
CA GLY A 103 3.12 20.46 5.91
C GLY A 103 3.29 20.23 7.41
N GLU A 104 2.24 20.41 8.22
CA GLU A 104 2.21 20.01 9.64
C GLU A 104 1.52 18.66 9.85
N SER A 105 1.90 17.92 10.90
CA SER A 105 1.30 16.63 11.29
C SER A 105 0.89 16.60 12.76
N LEU A 106 -0.26 15.97 13.09
CA LEU A 106 -0.73 15.78 14.46
C LEU A 106 -1.20 14.34 14.70
N PHE A 107 -0.87 13.78 15.87
CA PHE A 107 -1.20 12.40 16.27
C PHE A 107 -2.16 12.36 17.47
N LYS A 108 -3.17 11.48 17.42
CA LYS A 108 -4.15 11.31 18.50
C LYS A 108 -4.63 9.86 18.65
N ASP A 109 -4.58 9.35 19.88
CA ASP A 109 -5.07 8.00 20.25
C ASP A 109 -6.49 8.11 20.89
N TYR A 110 -7.40 7.22 20.49
CA TYR A 110 -8.75 7.08 21.04
C TYR A 110 -9.02 5.65 21.50
N HIS A 111 -9.17 5.44 22.81
CA HIS A 111 -9.45 4.13 23.40
C HIS A 111 -10.95 3.83 23.38
N PHE A 112 -11.32 2.59 23.03
CA PHE A 112 -12.72 2.14 23.03
C PHE A 112 -12.87 0.66 23.39
N ILE A 113 -14.09 0.28 23.76
CA ILE A 113 -14.45 -1.08 24.20
C ILE A 113 -15.58 -1.61 23.30
N ILE A 114 -15.30 -2.66 22.54
CA ILE A 114 -16.32 -3.42 21.81
C ILE A 114 -16.95 -4.42 22.75
N LYS A 115 -18.28 -4.37 22.90
CA LYS A 115 -19.00 -5.31 23.76
C LYS A 115 -19.13 -6.68 23.11
N ALA A 116 -19.00 -7.74 23.92
CA ALA A 116 -19.24 -9.11 23.48
C ALA A 116 -20.67 -9.29 22.93
N ASP A 117 -20.80 -10.06 21.86
CA ASP A 117 -22.07 -10.39 21.21
C ASP A 117 -22.74 -11.60 21.87
N ASP A 118 -23.65 -11.33 22.80
CA ASP A 118 -24.46 -12.33 23.53
C ASP A 118 -25.52 -13.05 22.65
N SER A 119 -25.37 -13.04 21.32
CA SER A 119 -26.33 -13.64 20.39
C SER A 119 -26.01 -15.10 20.06
N ASP A 120 -27.02 -15.98 20.16
CA ASP A 120 -26.97 -17.43 19.87
C ASP A 120 -26.77 -17.77 18.37
N VAL A 121 -26.43 -16.79 17.52
CA VAL A 121 -26.29 -16.98 16.07
C VAL A 121 -24.88 -17.49 15.73
N ILE A 122 -24.82 -18.70 15.16
CA ILE A 122 -23.59 -19.37 14.69
C ILE A 122 -23.14 -18.71 13.37
N GLY A 123 -22.28 -17.70 13.48
CA GLY A 123 -21.43 -17.23 12.38
C GLY A 123 -20.11 -18.00 12.32
N GLU A 124 -19.40 -17.92 11.19
CA GLU A 124 -18.10 -18.56 11.01
C GLU A 124 -17.12 -18.19 12.15
N PRO A 125 -16.33 -19.14 12.68
CA PRO A 125 -15.36 -18.86 13.71
C PRO A 125 -14.28 -17.91 13.17
N ILE A 126 -14.22 -16.70 13.70
CA ILE A 126 -13.16 -15.75 13.40
C ILE A 126 -11.88 -16.31 14.01
N ILE A 127 -10.99 -16.83 13.16
CA ILE A 127 -9.61 -17.09 13.55
C ILE A 127 -8.96 -15.72 13.75
N PRO A 128 -8.49 -15.37 14.97
CA PRO A 128 -7.91 -14.06 15.23
C PRO A 128 -6.78 -13.78 14.25
N SER A 129 -6.74 -12.56 13.71
CA SER A 129 -5.57 -12.00 13.03
C SER A 129 -4.35 -12.16 13.93
N LYS A 130 -3.18 -12.13 13.31
CA LYS A 130 -1.95 -11.74 14.01
C LYS A 130 -2.27 -10.52 14.86
N LYS A 131 -2.40 -10.72 16.17
CA LYS A 131 -2.70 -9.67 17.12
C LYS A 131 -1.42 -8.86 17.25
N TYR A 132 -1.47 -7.54 17.30
CA TYR A 132 -0.27 -6.75 17.51
C TYR A 132 -0.31 -6.11 18.88
N TYR A 133 0.84 -6.05 19.52
CA TYR A 133 0.98 -5.38 20.80
C TYR A 133 2.06 -4.33 20.74
N ARG A 134 1.88 -3.29 21.56
CA ARG A 134 2.89 -2.25 21.73
C ARG A 134 3.96 -2.74 22.70
N LEU A 135 5.20 -2.72 22.25
CA LEU A 135 6.37 -2.78 23.12
C LEU A 135 6.80 -1.34 23.39
N THR A 136 6.67 -0.90 24.64
CA THR A 136 7.02 0.44 25.09
C THR A 136 8.32 0.39 25.88
N PHE A 137 9.32 1.14 25.47
CA PHE A 137 10.56 1.30 26.19
C PHE A 137 10.48 2.57 27.03
N LYS A 138 10.74 2.45 28.33
CA LYS A 138 10.79 3.58 29.25
C LYS A 138 12.19 3.79 29.81
N SER A 139 12.60 5.06 29.80
CA SER A 139 13.67 5.55 30.65
C SER A 139 13.02 6.27 31.82
N GLU A 140 13.25 5.78 33.04
CA GLU A 140 12.54 6.25 34.23
C GLU A 140 11.01 6.16 34.07
N GLU A 141 10.30 7.30 34.02
CA GLU A 141 8.85 7.35 33.80
C GLU A 141 8.44 7.81 32.38
N GLU A 142 9.39 8.31 31.58
CA GLU A 142 9.17 8.81 30.23
C GLU A 142 9.23 7.69 29.17
N ILE A 143 8.51 7.90 28.08
CA ILE A 143 8.49 6.97 26.95
C ILE A 143 9.66 7.31 26.02
N PHE A 144 10.60 6.37 25.90
CA PHE A 144 11.80 6.47 25.09
C PHE A 144 11.57 5.98 23.65
N LEU A 145 10.89 4.84 23.48
CA LEU A 145 10.62 4.23 22.18
C LEU A 145 9.30 3.44 22.24
N ARG A 146 8.57 3.37 21.11
CA ARG A 146 7.39 2.49 20.94
C ARG A 146 7.49 1.75 19.62
N GLU A 147 7.32 0.43 19.68
CA GLU A 147 7.30 -0.45 18.52
C GLU A 147 6.00 -1.27 18.50
N ARG A 148 5.57 -1.65 17.30
CA ARG A 148 4.47 -2.60 17.08
C ARG A 148 5.07 -3.96 16.76
N ILE A 149 4.77 -4.96 17.57
CA ILE A 149 5.30 -6.33 17.42
C ILE A 149 4.11 -7.30 17.32
N GLU A 150 4.23 -8.28 16.44
CA GLU A 150 3.24 -9.34 16.29
C GLU A 150 3.16 -10.21 17.56
N ALA A 151 1.95 -10.63 17.92
CA ALA A 151 1.68 -11.41 19.10
C ALA A 151 2.30 -12.81 18.98
N GLY A 152 3.19 -13.12 19.90
CA GLY A 152 3.94 -14.36 19.94
C GLY A 152 5.34 -14.26 19.35
N GLU A 153 5.69 -13.17 18.66
CA GLU A 153 7.06 -12.92 18.21
C GLU A 153 7.99 -12.60 19.37
N THR A 154 9.27 -12.91 19.18
CA THR A 154 10.33 -12.61 20.13
C THR A 154 11.16 -11.47 19.58
N LYS A 155 11.15 -10.33 20.28
CA LYS A 155 11.99 -9.18 19.97
C LYS A 155 13.36 -9.36 20.63
N ASP A 156 14.41 -9.38 19.82
CA ASP A 156 15.79 -9.24 20.30
C ASP A 156 16.03 -7.78 20.74
N LEU A 157 16.53 -7.61 21.96
CA LEU A 157 16.78 -6.31 22.57
C LEU A 157 18.24 -5.84 22.44
N THR A 158 19.14 -6.68 21.92
CA THR A 158 20.57 -6.35 21.76
C THR A 158 20.82 -5.25 20.73
N GLY A 159 19.91 -5.08 19.76
CA GLY A 159 19.92 -3.99 18.79
C GLY A 159 19.08 -2.77 19.19
N VAL A 160 18.46 -2.77 20.38
CA VAL A 160 17.66 -1.62 20.85
C VAL A 160 18.60 -0.59 21.48
N ILE A 161 18.56 0.62 20.92
CA ILE A 161 19.39 1.74 21.36
C ILE A 161 19.15 2.01 22.86
N PRO A 162 20.20 2.06 23.70
CA PRO A 162 20.05 2.23 25.13
C PRO A 162 19.68 3.69 25.49
N PRO A 163 18.72 3.93 26.38
CA PRO A 163 18.47 5.24 26.94
C PRO A 163 19.62 5.64 27.87
N LEU A 164 19.84 6.94 28.02
CA LEU A 164 20.90 7.47 28.87
C LEU A 164 20.38 8.00 30.18
N LYS A 165 21.23 7.92 31.20
CA LYS A 165 21.06 8.56 32.50
C LYS A 165 22.40 9.07 32.99
N GLU A 166 22.49 10.35 33.31
CA GLU A 166 23.72 11.00 33.77
C GLU A 166 24.29 10.32 35.03
N GLY A 167 25.56 9.92 35.00
CA GLY A 167 26.25 9.25 36.12
C GLY A 167 25.96 7.76 36.29
N TYR A 168 25.34 7.11 35.30
CA TYR A 168 25.03 5.68 35.33
C TYR A 168 25.24 5.00 33.96
N LEU A 169 25.67 3.74 33.98
CA LEU A 169 25.73 2.87 32.81
C LEU A 169 24.39 2.20 32.55
N PHE A 170 23.88 2.24 31.33
CA PHE A 170 22.79 1.36 30.93
C PHE A 170 23.25 -0.09 31.03
N ALA A 171 22.60 -0.87 31.90
CA ALA A 171 22.97 -2.25 32.18
C ALA A 171 22.05 -3.26 31.47
N GLY A 172 21.00 -2.78 30.78
CA GLY A 172 20.05 -3.59 30.01
C GLY A 172 18.59 -3.24 30.30
N TRP A 173 17.68 -3.98 29.69
CA TRP A 173 16.24 -3.77 29.83
C TRP A 173 15.66 -4.70 30.90
N LEU A 174 14.77 -4.15 31.74
CA LEU A 174 14.00 -4.89 32.72
C LEU A 174 12.59 -5.15 32.23
N LEU A 175 12.16 -6.40 32.32
CA LEU A 175 10.76 -6.80 32.26
C LEU A 175 10.38 -7.34 33.64
N ASN A 176 9.42 -6.69 34.32
CA ASN A 176 9.01 -7.07 35.69
C ASN A 176 10.20 -7.21 36.67
N GLU A 177 11.15 -6.25 36.63
CA GLU A 177 12.35 -6.21 37.48
C GLU A 177 13.44 -7.26 37.16
N GLU A 178 13.27 -8.07 36.11
CA GLU A 178 14.29 -9.03 35.65
C GLU A 178 14.98 -8.55 34.35
N LEU A 179 16.30 -8.73 34.27
CA LEU A 179 17.09 -8.37 33.09
C LEU A 179 16.75 -9.30 31.92
N VAL A 180 16.37 -8.71 30.78
CA VAL A 180 16.01 -9.44 29.57
C VAL A 180 16.85 -8.96 28.38
N THR A 181 17.29 -9.91 27.55
CA THR A 181 17.94 -9.65 26.25
C THR A 181 17.01 -9.92 25.08
N GLU A 182 15.87 -10.57 25.33
CA GLU A 182 14.81 -10.84 24.37
C GLU A 182 13.45 -10.83 25.07
N VAL A 183 12.38 -10.48 24.36
CA VAL A 183 11.02 -10.47 24.91
C VAL A 183 10.05 -11.08 23.94
N LYS A 184 9.36 -12.13 24.38
CA LYS A 184 8.20 -12.66 23.67
C LYS A 184 6.97 -11.78 23.91
N VAL A 185 6.48 -11.14 22.86
CA VAL A 185 5.42 -10.14 22.96
C VAL A 185 4.05 -10.81 22.88
N THR A 186 3.40 -11.03 24.02
CA THR A 186 2.05 -11.65 24.10
C THR A 186 0.97 -10.72 24.64
N LYS A 187 1.36 -9.48 25.00
CA LYS A 187 0.50 -8.37 25.42
C LYS A 187 1.26 -7.05 25.28
N ASN A 188 0.56 -5.91 25.41
CA ASN A 188 1.22 -4.61 25.55
C ASN A 188 2.21 -4.70 26.71
N THR A 189 3.48 -4.45 26.41
CA THR A 189 4.59 -4.71 27.33
C THR A 189 5.40 -3.45 27.49
N THR A 190 5.78 -3.14 28.73
CA THR A 190 6.64 -2.00 29.03
C THR A 190 7.96 -2.52 29.60
N LEU A 191 9.05 -2.14 28.96
CA LEU A 191 10.41 -2.39 29.44
C LEU A 191 10.94 -1.14 30.12
N ARG A 192 11.63 -1.33 31.25
CA ARG A 192 12.28 -0.24 31.99
C ARG A 192 13.79 -0.38 31.86
N ALA A 193 14.48 0.72 31.61
CA ALA A 193 15.95 0.70 31.60
C ALA A 193 16.52 0.42 33.00
N LEU A 194 17.46 -0.54 33.09
CA LEU A 194 18.32 -0.71 34.27
C LEU A 194 19.58 0.12 34.09
N PHE A 195 19.99 0.77 35.17
CA PHE A 195 21.19 1.57 35.22
C PHE A 195 22.09 1.10 36.37
N ASN A 196 23.33 0.74 36.08
CA ASN A 196 24.34 0.41 37.09
C ASN A 196 25.11 1.66 37.47
N GLN A 197 25.23 1.86 38.77
CA GLN A 197 26.12 2.86 39.36
C GLN A 197 27.51 2.23 39.52
N GLU A 198 28.10 1.73 38.44
CA GLU A 198 29.56 1.67 38.41
C GLU A 198 30.05 3.10 38.19
N LEU A 199 31.09 3.49 38.93
CA LEU A 199 31.82 4.71 38.65
C LEU A 199 32.45 4.51 37.27
N LEU A 200 31.71 4.85 36.22
CA LEU A 200 32.32 5.23 34.97
C LEU A 200 33.39 6.24 35.35
N THR A 201 34.62 6.00 34.93
CA THR A 201 35.56 7.10 34.94
C THR A 201 34.97 8.17 34.03
N LYS A 202 35.28 9.43 34.30
CA LYS A 202 34.81 10.53 33.46
C LYS A 202 35.17 10.29 31.98
N ASP A 203 36.28 9.59 31.77
CA ASP A 203 36.81 9.16 30.49
C ASP A 203 35.90 8.10 29.82
N ASP A 204 35.43 7.08 30.55
CA ASP A 204 34.49 6.07 30.03
C ASP A 204 33.12 6.68 29.65
N GLU A 205 32.63 7.65 30.43
CA GLU A 205 31.43 8.44 30.11
C GLU A 205 31.60 9.25 28.82
N ASP A 206 32.77 9.86 28.64
CA ASP A 206 33.04 10.75 27.52
C ASP A 206 33.33 9.97 26.24
N GLU A 207 34.01 8.81 26.31
CA GLU A 207 34.18 7.87 25.18
C GLU A 207 32.83 7.27 24.73
N THR A 208 32.02 6.79 25.68
CA THR A 208 30.69 6.25 25.41
C THR A 208 29.76 7.33 24.85
N ALA A 209 29.91 8.59 25.29
CA ALA A 209 29.17 9.71 24.74
C ALA A 209 29.54 9.99 23.28
N VAL A 210 30.83 9.95 22.94
CA VAL A 210 31.32 10.16 21.57
C VAL A 210 30.79 9.09 20.61
N LEU A 211 30.89 7.80 20.98
CA LEU A 211 30.42 6.69 20.15
C LEU A 211 28.90 6.73 19.94
N ASN A 212 28.13 6.97 21.00
CA ASN A 212 26.68 7.02 20.90
C ASN A 212 26.18 8.31 20.22
N ASP A 213 26.86 9.44 20.38
CA ASP A 213 26.52 10.66 19.63
C ASP A 213 26.77 10.45 18.13
N LEU A 214 27.86 9.78 17.76
CA LEU A 214 28.15 9.45 16.35
C LEU A 214 27.19 8.40 15.77
N PHE A 215 26.71 7.46 16.60
CA PHE A 215 25.69 6.50 16.24
C PHE A 215 24.31 7.14 16.06
N ASP A 216 23.91 8.01 17.00
CA ASP A 216 22.66 8.78 16.98
C ASP A 216 22.64 9.90 15.95
N LEU A 217 23.79 10.21 15.35
CA LEU A 217 23.87 11.14 14.23
C LEU A 217 23.16 10.54 13.01
N TRP A 218 21.86 10.74 12.97
CA TRP A 218 21.03 10.48 11.81
C TRP A 218 21.10 11.70 10.88
N VAL A 219 21.87 11.58 9.80
CA VAL A 219 21.82 12.57 8.73
C VAL A 219 20.61 12.24 7.86
N ALA A 220 19.49 12.90 8.16
CA ALA A 220 18.22 12.70 7.46
C ALA A 220 18.30 13.02 5.96
N ASP A 221 19.25 13.86 5.55
CA ASP A 221 19.38 14.33 4.17
C ASP A 221 20.59 13.67 3.48
N TYR A 222 20.43 12.42 3.03
CA TYR A 222 21.41 11.81 2.10
C TYR A 222 21.34 12.43 0.70
N TYR A 223 20.28 13.19 0.43
CA TYR A 223 20.03 13.92 -0.80
C TYR A 223 19.74 15.39 -0.44
N LEU A 224 20.49 16.33 -1.01
CA LEU A 224 20.52 17.72 -0.58
C LEU A 224 20.17 18.68 -1.73
N GLU A 225 18.90 19.08 -1.78
CA GLU A 225 18.40 20.18 -2.64
C GLU A 225 18.29 21.54 -1.91
N LYS A 226 18.41 21.54 -0.58
CA LYS A 226 18.18 22.72 0.26
C LYS A 226 19.42 23.61 0.31
N THR A 227 19.24 24.92 0.21
CA THR A 227 20.34 25.90 0.25
C THR A 227 21.02 26.05 1.62
N LYS A 228 20.51 25.38 2.67
CA LYS A 228 21.02 25.48 4.04
C LYS A 228 21.03 24.12 4.75
N LEU A 229 22.17 23.81 5.36
CA LEU A 229 22.38 22.65 6.22
C LEU A 229 21.98 22.97 7.66
N ASN A 230 21.30 22.04 8.30
CA ASN A 230 20.97 22.08 9.73
C ASN A 230 21.59 20.88 10.47
N TRP A 231 22.82 20.50 10.12
CA TRP A 231 23.50 19.44 10.86
C TRP A 231 23.92 19.90 12.26
N PRO A 232 23.81 19.04 13.27
CA PRO A 232 24.10 19.40 14.65
C PRO A 232 25.60 19.66 14.83
N LEU A 233 25.98 20.78 15.45
CA LEU A 233 27.38 20.99 15.87
C LEU A 233 27.71 20.35 17.22
N LYS A 234 26.70 19.85 17.93
CA LYS A 234 26.83 19.12 19.18
C LYS A 234 25.94 17.89 19.18
N GLY A 235 26.49 16.77 19.63
CA GLY A 235 25.76 15.55 19.92
C GLY A 235 24.85 15.71 21.14
N LEU A 236 23.86 14.83 21.24
CA LEU A 236 22.89 14.81 22.33
C LEU A 236 23.56 14.62 23.70
N ARG A 237 24.77 14.06 23.72
CA ARG A 237 25.60 13.79 24.91
C ARG A 237 26.77 14.76 25.07
N GLY A 238 26.72 15.88 24.33
CA GLY A 238 27.63 16.99 24.48
C GLY A 238 28.96 16.83 23.75
N SER A 239 29.11 15.82 22.89
CA SER A 239 30.25 15.73 21.98
C SER A 239 30.20 16.89 20.99
N ASP A 240 31.33 17.52 20.70
CA ASP A 240 31.45 18.50 19.64
C ASP A 240 31.59 17.77 18.30
N PHE A 241 30.67 18.05 17.36
CA PHE A 241 30.75 17.51 16.02
C PHE A 241 31.53 18.46 15.11
N SER A 242 32.37 17.87 14.26
CA SER A 242 33.04 18.56 13.17
C SER A 242 32.87 17.79 11.87
N TYR A 243 32.83 18.53 10.78
CA TYR A 243 32.50 18.03 9.45
C TYR A 243 33.65 18.33 8.51
N GLN A 244 34.11 17.31 7.77
CA GLN A 244 35.20 17.46 6.81
C GLN A 244 34.88 16.71 5.52
N LEU A 245 35.25 17.29 4.39
CA LEU A 245 35.14 16.63 3.09
C LEU A 245 36.32 15.70 2.89
N LYS A 246 36.05 14.44 2.54
CA LYS A 246 37.10 13.46 2.25
C LYS A 246 37.65 13.59 0.83
N ASN A 247 36.79 13.96 -0.12
CA ASN A 247 37.13 14.08 -1.53
C ASN A 247 37.24 15.55 -1.93
N GLU A 248 38.17 15.87 -2.82
CA GLU A 248 38.20 17.18 -3.49
C GLU A 248 36.93 17.33 -4.32
N ILE A 249 36.05 18.21 -3.87
CA ILE A 249 34.91 18.72 -4.65
C ILE A 249 35.12 20.22 -4.84
N ASP A 250 34.42 20.82 -5.79
CA ASP A 250 34.37 22.27 -5.87
C ASP A 250 33.78 22.82 -4.55
N GLU A 251 34.59 23.56 -3.78
CA GLU A 251 34.21 24.16 -2.50
C GLU A 251 33.01 25.11 -2.63
N THR A 252 32.65 25.50 -3.87
CA THR A 252 31.43 26.27 -4.14
C THR A 252 30.15 25.47 -3.97
N TYR A 253 30.17 24.12 -3.99
CA TYR A 253 28.95 23.30 -3.88
C TYR A 253 28.51 23.03 -2.45
N LEU A 254 29.44 22.98 -1.51
CA LEU A 254 29.17 22.68 -0.10
C LEU A 254 30.13 23.47 0.79
N ASP A 255 29.63 24.54 1.38
CA ASP A 255 30.38 25.36 2.32
C ASP A 255 30.01 24.95 3.75
N LEU A 256 30.84 24.08 4.33
CA LEU A 256 30.68 23.60 5.71
C LEU A 256 30.90 24.70 6.75
N THR A 257 31.57 25.80 6.39
CA THR A 257 31.79 26.94 7.30
C THR A 257 30.54 27.81 7.40
N LYS A 258 29.85 28.03 6.28
CA LYS A 258 28.59 28.77 6.20
C LYS A 258 27.36 27.89 6.40
N MET A 259 27.54 26.57 6.44
CA MET A 259 26.46 25.58 6.46
C MET A 259 25.50 25.78 5.27
N THR A 260 26.05 26.04 4.08
CA THR A 260 25.29 26.30 2.86
C THR A 260 25.63 25.29 1.78
N ILE A 261 24.62 24.97 0.97
CA ILE A 261 24.73 24.07 -0.17
C ILE A 261 24.36 24.87 -1.40
N ASN A 262 25.16 24.72 -2.44
CA ASN A 262 24.89 25.27 -3.76
C ASN A 262 25.08 24.12 -4.75
N PRO A 263 24.12 23.17 -4.81
CA PRO A 263 24.29 21.97 -5.60
C PRO A 263 24.63 22.31 -7.06
N PRO A 264 25.42 21.46 -7.74
CA PRO A 264 25.79 21.73 -9.12
C PRO A 264 24.55 21.79 -10.01
N LEU A 265 24.50 22.79 -10.89
CA LEU A 265 23.34 23.03 -11.74
C LEU A 265 23.26 21.94 -12.82
N ASN A 266 22.17 21.17 -12.84
CA ASN A 266 21.95 20.06 -13.78
C ASN A 266 23.00 18.94 -13.71
N GLU A 267 23.71 18.78 -12.58
CA GLU A 267 24.60 17.65 -12.37
C GLU A 267 24.24 16.95 -11.05
N PHE A 268 24.54 15.65 -10.99
CA PHE A 268 24.41 14.85 -9.79
C PHE A 268 25.81 14.40 -9.36
N THR A 269 26.17 14.65 -8.11
CA THR A 269 27.46 14.19 -7.57
C THR A 269 27.30 13.66 -6.16
N THR A 270 28.11 12.66 -5.82
CA THR A 270 28.21 12.17 -4.45
C THR A 270 29.43 12.75 -3.75
N VAL A 271 29.27 13.10 -2.48
CA VAL A 271 30.29 13.69 -1.64
C VAL A 271 30.45 12.85 -0.38
N THR A 272 31.68 12.43 -0.09
CA THR A 272 31.96 11.73 1.16
C THR A 272 32.31 12.75 2.25
N LEU A 273 31.44 12.83 3.24
CA LEU A 273 31.59 13.62 4.44
C LEU A 273 32.15 12.74 5.57
N VAL A 274 33.25 13.16 6.17
CA VAL A 274 33.74 12.61 7.44
C VAL A 274 33.14 13.44 8.55
N VAL A 275 32.33 12.81 9.39
CA VAL A 275 31.85 13.42 10.63
C VAL A 275 32.70 12.92 11.77
N THR A 276 33.23 13.85 12.56
CA THR A 276 34.05 13.55 13.73
C THR A 276 33.38 14.08 14.97
N ALA A 277 33.08 13.19 15.92
CA ALA A 277 32.61 13.53 17.25
C ALA A 277 33.81 13.60 18.19
N SER A 278 33.84 14.59 19.08
CA SER A 278 34.93 14.75 20.05
C SER A 278 34.44 15.22 21.42
N LYS A 279 35.01 14.68 22.49
CA LYS A 279 34.71 15.09 23.86
C LYS A 279 35.87 14.77 24.79
N ALA A 280 36.33 15.75 25.56
CA ALA A 280 37.35 15.60 26.61
C ALA A 280 38.64 14.85 26.22
N GLY A 281 39.05 14.88 24.94
CA GLY A 281 40.26 14.21 24.44
C GLY A 281 40.00 12.91 23.67
N PHE A 282 38.77 12.39 23.70
CA PHE A 282 38.31 11.29 22.85
C PHE A 282 37.75 11.82 21.54
N SER A 283 37.97 11.09 20.45
CA SER A 283 37.45 11.44 19.14
C SER A 283 37.25 10.20 18.27
N GLU A 284 36.11 10.13 17.61
CA GLU A 284 35.77 9.08 16.65
C GLU A 284 35.12 9.66 15.39
N SER A 285 35.29 8.96 14.27
CA SER A 285 34.85 9.43 12.96
C SER A 285 34.03 8.40 12.19
N LYS A 286 33.05 8.87 11.42
CA LYS A 286 32.24 8.06 10.49
C LYS A 286 32.13 8.75 9.14
N GLU A 287 32.12 7.96 8.08
CA GLU A 287 31.88 8.44 6.72
C GLU A 287 30.39 8.38 6.36
N ILE A 288 29.92 9.45 5.71
CA ILE A 288 28.57 9.61 5.22
C ILE A 288 28.67 10.01 3.76
N ILE A 289 27.94 9.31 2.89
CA ILE A 289 27.85 9.66 1.47
C ILE A 289 26.63 10.55 1.30
N LEU A 290 26.87 11.78 0.87
CA LEU A 290 25.85 12.76 0.52
C LEU A 290 25.68 12.79 -0.99
N SER A 291 24.47 13.05 -1.44
CA SER A 291 24.14 13.22 -2.85
C SER A 291 23.69 14.66 -3.07
N LEU A 292 24.34 15.36 -3.99
CA LEU A 292 24.13 16.77 -4.28
C LEU A 292 23.65 16.94 -5.72
N GLY A 293 22.73 17.86 -5.92
CA GLY A 293 22.21 18.20 -7.24
C GLY A 293 21.11 17.26 -7.71
N GLU A 294 20.68 17.44 -8.94
CA GLU A 294 19.47 16.79 -9.45
C GLU A 294 19.83 15.44 -10.09
N PRO A 295 19.29 14.31 -9.59
CA PRO A 295 19.58 12.99 -10.14
C PRO A 295 19.19 12.91 -11.61
N GLU A 296 19.85 11.99 -12.31
CA GLU A 296 19.51 11.68 -13.68
C GLU A 296 18.03 11.28 -13.79
N LEU A 297 17.35 11.87 -14.77
CA LEU A 297 16.00 11.47 -15.13
C LEU A 297 16.11 10.18 -15.94
N ILE A 298 15.56 9.11 -15.41
CA ILE A 298 15.49 7.82 -16.09
C ILE A 298 14.03 7.46 -16.37
N LEU A 299 13.85 6.48 -17.26
CA LEU A 299 12.57 5.90 -17.60
C LEU A 299 12.26 4.68 -16.72
N SER A 300 10.97 4.36 -16.57
CA SER A 300 10.50 3.24 -15.73
C SER A 300 11.10 1.90 -16.13
N GLU A 301 11.35 1.66 -17.43
CA GLU A 301 11.99 0.44 -17.91
C GLU A 301 13.45 0.26 -17.43
N GLU A 302 14.12 1.36 -17.07
CA GLU A 302 15.52 1.37 -16.67
C GLU A 302 15.71 0.99 -15.19
N ILE A 303 14.65 1.10 -14.37
CA ILE A 303 14.68 0.87 -12.92
C ILE A 303 15.19 -0.53 -12.57
N ALA A 304 14.81 -1.54 -13.37
CA ALA A 304 15.17 -2.93 -13.13
C ALA A 304 16.68 -3.22 -13.26
N PHE A 305 17.45 -2.30 -13.85
CA PHE A 305 18.90 -2.43 -14.04
C PHE A 305 19.73 -1.63 -13.02
N LEU A 306 19.08 -0.96 -12.08
CA LEU A 306 19.75 -0.18 -11.06
C LEU A 306 20.30 -1.05 -9.92
N GLU A 307 21.44 -0.62 -9.37
CA GLU A 307 22.07 -1.28 -8.23
C GLU A 307 21.50 -0.79 -6.88
N GLU A 308 21.64 -1.60 -5.82
CA GLU A 308 21.27 -1.22 -4.46
C GLU A 308 21.92 0.11 -4.04
N GLY A 309 21.10 1.02 -3.48
CA GLY A 309 21.53 2.35 -3.07
C GLY A 309 21.53 3.41 -4.17
N ALA A 310 21.30 3.04 -5.44
CA ALA A 310 21.20 3.99 -6.55
C ALA A 310 20.11 5.04 -6.28
N ILE A 311 20.41 6.31 -6.56
CA ILE A 311 19.46 7.42 -6.46
C ILE A 311 19.20 7.95 -7.87
N PHE A 312 17.93 8.12 -8.19
CA PHE A 312 17.50 8.48 -9.54
C PHE A 312 16.20 9.27 -9.47
N LYS A 313 15.90 9.95 -10.57
CA LYS A 313 14.67 10.72 -10.73
C LYS A 313 13.82 10.09 -11.82
N ILE A 314 12.51 10.07 -11.61
CA ILE A 314 11.53 9.67 -12.62
C ILE A 314 10.43 10.71 -12.71
N ALA A 315 9.83 10.85 -13.88
CA ALA A 315 8.70 11.75 -14.13
C ALA A 315 7.62 11.03 -14.91
N GLY A 316 6.39 11.08 -14.43
CA GLY A 316 5.28 10.32 -15.00
C GLY A 316 3.97 10.61 -14.27
N VAL A 317 3.02 9.70 -14.38
CA VAL A 317 1.69 9.85 -13.77
C VAL A 317 1.45 8.71 -12.80
N ILE A 318 0.96 9.04 -11.59
CA ILE A 318 0.35 8.03 -10.72
C ILE A 318 -0.99 7.69 -11.33
N SER A 319 -1.08 6.63 -12.10
CA SER A 319 -2.31 6.23 -12.78
C SER A 319 -3.37 5.75 -11.78
N GLY A 320 -2.97 5.02 -10.74
CA GLY A 320 -3.87 4.49 -9.73
C GLY A 320 -3.22 4.26 -8.38
N PHE A 321 -4.05 3.94 -7.38
CA PHE A 321 -3.62 3.70 -6.01
C PHE A 321 -4.57 2.72 -5.32
N TYR A 322 -4.00 1.82 -4.53
CA TYR A 322 -4.75 1.04 -3.55
C TYR A 322 -3.91 0.77 -2.30
N GLN A 323 -4.59 0.35 -1.25
CA GLN A 323 -3.98 -0.06 0.01
C GLN A 323 -4.46 -1.48 0.34
N ASP A 324 -3.56 -2.31 0.83
CA ASP A 324 -3.90 -3.56 1.50
C ASP A 324 -3.58 -3.50 3.00
N ASP A 325 -3.59 -4.64 3.68
CA ASP A 325 -3.43 -4.70 5.14
C ASP A 325 -2.02 -4.28 5.61
N GLU A 326 -1.01 -4.30 4.73
CA GLU A 326 0.40 -4.14 5.09
C GLU A 326 1.09 -3.01 4.33
N SER A 327 0.58 -2.59 3.17
CA SER A 327 1.27 -1.64 2.29
C SER A 327 0.36 -0.78 1.43
N TYR A 328 0.94 0.33 0.96
CA TYR A 328 0.39 1.23 -0.03
C TYR A 328 1.00 0.93 -1.38
N HIS A 329 0.16 0.96 -2.42
CA HIS A 329 0.56 0.57 -3.77
C HIS A 329 0.16 1.65 -4.76
N TYR A 330 1.13 2.20 -5.46
CA TYR A 330 0.97 3.26 -6.44
C TYR A 330 1.33 2.75 -7.83
N PHE A 331 0.42 2.87 -8.78
CA PHE A 331 0.68 2.51 -10.18
C PHE A 331 1.29 3.69 -10.92
N PHE A 332 2.61 3.69 -11.09
CA PHE A 332 3.29 4.73 -11.84
C PHE A 332 3.36 4.36 -13.32
N LYS A 333 3.17 5.34 -14.20
CA LYS A 333 3.31 5.18 -15.65
C LYS A 333 4.02 6.37 -16.28
N ASP A 334 4.97 6.11 -17.17
CA ASP A 334 5.58 7.09 -18.06
C ASP A 334 5.46 6.66 -19.52
N GLU A 335 6.26 7.26 -20.41
CA GLU A 335 6.26 6.95 -21.84
C GLU A 335 6.91 5.61 -22.20
N SER A 336 7.76 5.07 -21.32
CA SER A 336 8.47 3.79 -21.52
C SER A 336 7.67 2.60 -21.01
N GLY A 337 6.88 2.78 -19.95
CA GLY A 337 6.17 1.68 -19.32
C GLY A 337 5.50 2.06 -18.01
N ALA A 338 5.16 1.03 -17.23
CA ALA A 338 4.54 1.17 -15.93
C ALA A 338 5.25 0.27 -14.90
N PHE A 339 5.26 0.71 -13.65
CA PHE A 339 5.71 -0.12 -12.54
C PHE A 339 4.85 0.10 -11.30
N LEU A 340 4.86 -0.89 -10.42
CA LEU A 340 4.18 -0.83 -9.14
C LEU A 340 5.15 -0.35 -8.06
N LEU A 341 4.83 0.76 -7.43
CA LEU A 341 5.59 1.29 -6.30
C LEU A 341 4.89 0.90 -5.00
N THR A 342 5.53 0.05 -4.20
CA THR A 342 5.00 -0.42 -2.91
C THR A 342 5.72 0.29 -1.77
N THR A 343 4.96 0.83 -0.83
CA THR A 343 5.50 1.56 0.32
C THR A 343 4.82 1.16 1.63
N GLU A 344 5.59 1.12 2.72
CA GLU A 344 5.05 0.89 4.06
C GLU A 344 4.30 2.11 4.61
N SER A 345 4.61 3.30 4.09
CA SER A 345 4.02 4.58 4.51
C SER A 345 3.23 5.23 3.38
N TYR A 346 2.19 5.98 3.74
CA TYR A 346 1.40 6.76 2.78
C TYR A 346 2.12 8.05 2.40
N TYR A 347 2.37 8.24 1.11
CA TYR A 347 3.07 9.43 0.58
C TYR A 347 2.14 10.51 0.02
N GLY A 348 0.81 10.34 0.12
CA GLY A 348 -0.12 11.38 -0.32
C GLY A 348 -0.18 11.61 -1.83
N LEU A 349 0.38 10.71 -2.64
CA LEU A 349 0.44 10.86 -4.10
C LEU A 349 -0.95 10.61 -4.72
N PRO A 350 -1.60 11.63 -5.32
CA PRO A 350 -2.95 11.48 -5.85
C PRO A 350 -2.94 10.78 -7.21
N ALA A 351 -3.91 9.89 -7.42
CA ALA A 351 -4.12 9.26 -8.73
C ALA A 351 -4.49 10.30 -9.80
N PHE A 352 -4.05 10.05 -11.03
CA PHE A 352 -4.14 10.88 -12.22
C PHE A 352 -3.41 12.23 -12.12
N TYR A 353 -2.39 12.36 -11.29
CA TYR A 353 -1.52 13.55 -11.30
C TYR A 353 -0.14 13.21 -11.82
N GLU A 354 0.44 14.15 -12.57
CA GLU A 354 1.86 14.12 -12.89
C GLU A 354 2.66 14.25 -11.59
N VAL A 355 3.69 13.44 -11.48
CA VAL A 355 4.60 13.46 -10.35
C VAL A 355 6.04 13.40 -10.84
N GLU A 356 6.90 14.12 -10.16
CA GLU A 356 8.34 13.94 -10.21
C GLU A 356 8.74 13.26 -8.91
N LEU A 357 9.33 12.07 -9.01
CA LEU A 357 9.77 11.30 -7.86
C LEU A 357 11.28 11.18 -7.88
N ILE A 358 11.88 11.36 -6.72
CA ILE A 358 13.28 10.99 -6.49
C ILE A 358 13.27 9.78 -5.58
N LEU A 359 13.88 8.72 -6.06
CA LEU A 359 13.83 7.38 -5.50
C LEU A 359 15.22 6.91 -5.13
N ARG A 360 15.30 5.99 -4.17
CA ARG A 360 16.49 5.18 -3.87
C ARG A 360 16.13 3.71 -3.98
N ILE A 361 17.01 2.89 -4.59
CA ILE A 361 16.89 1.43 -4.46
C ILE A 361 17.31 1.04 -3.04
N TYR A 362 16.39 0.42 -2.30
CA TYR A 362 16.62 -0.09 -0.96
C TYR A 362 16.02 -1.49 -0.83
N GLN A 363 16.81 -2.46 -0.41
CA GLN A 363 16.42 -3.88 -0.38
C GLN A 363 15.90 -4.38 -1.74
N ASN A 364 16.51 -3.90 -2.83
CA ASN A 364 16.10 -4.14 -4.22
C ASN A 364 14.74 -3.56 -4.62
N GLU A 365 14.14 -2.67 -3.83
CA GLU A 365 12.86 -2.02 -4.14
C GLU A 365 13.02 -0.49 -4.18
N PRO A 366 12.26 0.22 -5.04
CA PRO A 366 12.29 1.67 -5.11
C PRO A 366 11.61 2.29 -3.89
N LEU A 367 12.35 3.09 -3.13
CA LEU A 367 11.87 3.86 -1.97
C LEU A 367 11.79 5.35 -2.31
N ILE A 368 10.66 6.00 -2.02
CA ILE A 368 10.47 7.44 -2.22
C ILE A 368 11.30 8.25 -1.21
N ILE A 369 12.20 9.08 -1.74
CA ILE A 369 12.96 10.08 -0.97
C ILE A 369 12.18 11.39 -0.91
N THR A 370 11.75 11.87 -2.07
CA THR A 370 10.96 13.08 -2.21
C THR A 370 10.08 12.98 -3.44
N SER A 371 9.01 13.77 -3.43
CA SER A 371 8.03 13.80 -4.49
C SER A 371 7.55 15.23 -4.70
N LYS A 372 7.31 15.59 -5.94
CA LYS A 372 6.62 16.81 -6.32
C LYS A 372 5.39 16.44 -7.14
N VAL A 373 4.24 16.94 -6.72
CA VAL A 373 2.97 16.73 -7.40
C VAL A 373 2.75 17.90 -8.35
N GLY A 374 2.55 17.57 -9.63
CA GLY A 374 2.27 18.49 -10.72
C GLY A 374 0.78 18.57 -11.04
N ASP A 375 0.46 18.70 -12.32
CA ASP A 375 -0.90 18.89 -12.79
C ASP A 375 -1.66 17.55 -12.94
N PHE A 376 -2.98 17.62 -12.91
CA PHE A 376 -3.83 16.49 -13.23
C PHE A 376 -3.64 16.07 -14.71
N LYS A 377 -3.37 14.79 -14.93
CA LYS A 377 -3.25 14.15 -16.24
C LYS A 377 -4.00 12.83 -16.27
N ARG A 378 -4.99 12.78 -17.15
CA ARG A 378 -5.75 11.56 -17.41
C ARG A 378 -4.89 10.54 -18.15
N VAL A 379 -4.83 9.32 -17.62
CA VAL A 379 -4.22 8.17 -18.29
C VAL A 379 -5.34 7.40 -19.00
N GLU A 380 -5.23 7.27 -20.32
CA GLU A 380 -6.13 6.41 -21.08
C GLU A 380 -5.73 4.95 -20.88
N PRO A 381 -6.70 4.04 -20.67
CA PRO A 381 -6.40 2.63 -20.47
C PRO A 381 -5.86 2.00 -21.75
N LEU A 382 -4.90 1.09 -21.60
CA LEU A 382 -4.42 0.26 -22.70
C LEU A 382 -5.51 -0.74 -23.11
N ILE A 383 -5.92 -0.72 -24.38
CA ILE A 383 -6.94 -1.65 -24.89
C ILE A 383 -6.28 -3.01 -25.14
N VAL A 384 -6.68 -4.00 -24.34
CA VAL A 384 -6.19 -5.38 -24.49
C VAL A 384 -7.00 -6.11 -25.55
N ALA A 385 -6.38 -6.37 -26.70
CA ALA A 385 -6.99 -7.05 -27.83
C ALA A 385 -6.56 -8.52 -28.00
N ASP A 386 -5.44 -8.92 -27.38
CA ASP A 386 -4.87 -10.26 -27.51
C ASP A 386 -4.06 -10.72 -26.27
N GLU A 387 -3.61 -11.97 -26.32
CA GLU A 387 -2.83 -12.65 -25.29
C GLU A 387 -1.47 -12.02 -25.01
N GLU A 388 -0.76 -11.64 -26.06
CA GLU A 388 0.61 -11.15 -25.96
C GLU A 388 0.61 -9.79 -25.26
N LEU A 389 -0.34 -8.94 -25.64
CA LEU A 389 -0.54 -7.66 -24.99
C LEU A 389 -0.89 -7.83 -23.51
N LEU A 390 -1.80 -8.74 -23.17
CA LEU A 390 -2.19 -8.99 -21.78
C LEU A 390 -0.99 -9.43 -20.91
N LYS A 391 -0.16 -10.34 -21.43
CA LYS A 391 1.05 -10.81 -20.72
C LYS A 391 2.07 -9.71 -20.46
N ASN A 392 2.15 -8.75 -21.37
CA ASN A 392 3.10 -7.64 -21.29
C ASN A 392 2.54 -6.41 -20.54
N SER A 393 1.26 -6.40 -20.20
CA SER A 393 0.57 -5.25 -19.57
C SER A 393 0.63 -5.26 -18.03
N VAL A 394 1.62 -5.92 -17.43
CA VAL A 394 1.73 -5.97 -15.96
C VAL A 394 2.01 -4.57 -15.43
N ASN A 395 1.34 -4.20 -14.34
CA ASN A 395 1.31 -2.88 -13.71
C ASN A 395 0.66 -1.77 -14.57
N GLU A 396 -0.02 -2.11 -15.66
CA GLU A 396 -0.71 -1.14 -16.50
C GLU A 396 -2.18 -0.96 -16.14
N TYR A 397 -2.67 0.27 -16.36
CA TYR A 397 -4.10 0.56 -16.43
C TYR A 397 -4.65 0.11 -17.79
N LEU A 398 -5.59 -0.82 -17.78
CA LEU A 398 -6.09 -1.48 -18.97
C LEU A 398 -7.60 -1.41 -19.12
N TYR A 399 -8.04 -1.60 -20.36
CA TYR A 399 -9.42 -1.83 -20.78
C TYR A 399 -9.51 -3.25 -21.34
N LEU A 400 -10.43 -4.03 -20.80
CA LEU A 400 -10.56 -5.45 -21.13
C LEU A 400 -12.02 -5.85 -21.27
N GLU A 401 -12.31 -6.73 -22.24
CA GLU A 401 -13.63 -7.32 -22.42
C GLU A 401 -13.56 -8.86 -22.38
N GLY A 402 -14.50 -9.50 -21.69
CA GLY A 402 -14.50 -10.95 -21.51
C GLY A 402 -15.80 -11.52 -20.95
N ILE A 403 -15.89 -12.85 -20.86
CA ILE A 403 -17.03 -13.61 -20.34
C ILE A 403 -16.65 -14.24 -19.00
N VAL A 404 -17.51 -14.15 -18.00
CA VAL A 404 -17.28 -14.79 -16.70
C VAL A 404 -17.53 -16.31 -16.81
N THR A 405 -16.55 -17.16 -16.48
CA THR A 405 -16.65 -18.63 -16.68
C THR A 405 -16.77 -19.46 -15.39
N LYS A 406 -16.59 -18.83 -14.22
CA LYS A 406 -16.84 -19.47 -12.92
C LYS A 406 -17.44 -18.48 -11.94
N GLU A 407 -18.48 -18.89 -11.23
CA GLU A 407 -19.06 -18.10 -10.14
C GLU A 407 -18.03 -17.85 -9.04
N ALA A 408 -17.96 -16.59 -8.61
CA ALA A 408 -17.10 -16.14 -7.54
C ALA A 408 -17.58 -16.64 -6.18
N LEU A 409 -16.91 -17.67 -5.64
CA LEU A 409 -16.91 -17.86 -4.20
C LEU A 409 -16.00 -16.76 -3.62
N ASN A 410 -16.52 -15.95 -2.70
CA ASN A 410 -15.76 -14.98 -1.88
C ASN A 410 -15.24 -13.69 -2.55
N LYS A 411 -15.98 -13.10 -3.49
CA LYS A 411 -15.65 -11.79 -4.14
C LYS A 411 -14.42 -11.82 -5.07
N GLU A 412 -14.00 -12.99 -5.51
CA GLU A 412 -12.96 -13.21 -6.51
C GLU A 412 -13.59 -13.88 -7.74
N SER A 413 -13.62 -13.20 -8.88
CA SER A 413 -14.25 -13.71 -10.13
C SER A 413 -13.20 -14.15 -11.15
N LEU A 414 -13.40 -15.29 -11.81
CA LEU A 414 -12.59 -15.79 -12.93
C LEU A 414 -13.19 -15.35 -14.28
N LEU A 415 -12.36 -14.79 -15.17
CA LEU A 415 -12.78 -14.23 -16.46
C LEU A 415 -12.11 -14.92 -17.66
N TYR A 416 -12.89 -15.32 -18.66
CA TYR A 416 -12.45 -15.72 -19.99
C TYR A 416 -12.34 -14.51 -20.91
N VAL A 417 -11.17 -14.26 -21.50
CA VAL A 417 -10.90 -13.03 -22.26
C VAL A 417 -10.63 -13.38 -23.72
N GLY A 418 -11.39 -12.75 -24.62
CA GLY A 418 -11.31 -13.01 -26.06
C GLY A 418 -11.63 -14.46 -26.42
N ASN A 419 -10.61 -15.24 -26.79
CA ASN A 419 -10.68 -16.63 -27.26
C ASN A 419 -9.82 -17.62 -26.43
N ASN A 420 -9.22 -17.17 -25.33
CA ASN A 420 -8.30 -17.96 -24.52
C ASN A 420 -8.76 -17.99 -23.05
N ASN A 421 -8.56 -19.14 -22.40
CA ASN A 421 -8.84 -19.31 -20.99
C ASN A 421 -7.73 -18.66 -20.15
N TYR A 422 -7.94 -17.41 -19.69
CA TYR A 422 -7.13 -16.84 -18.62
C TYR A 422 -7.82 -17.05 -17.28
N GLN A 423 -7.06 -17.43 -16.25
CA GLN A 423 -7.54 -17.32 -14.88
C GLN A 423 -7.10 -15.95 -14.39
N MET A 424 -8.06 -15.03 -14.31
CA MET A 424 -7.84 -13.69 -13.78
C MET A 424 -8.70 -13.49 -12.56
N ILE A 425 -8.15 -12.89 -11.50
CA ILE A 425 -8.87 -12.56 -10.29
C ILE A 425 -9.24 -11.08 -10.34
N ILE A 426 -10.53 -10.77 -10.33
CA ILE A 426 -11.01 -9.38 -10.23
C ILE A 426 -11.12 -9.01 -8.75
N LYS A 427 -10.31 -8.06 -8.32
CA LYS A 427 -10.31 -7.51 -6.96
C LYS A 427 -11.07 -6.18 -6.96
N ASP A 428 -12.12 -6.12 -6.13
CA ASP A 428 -13.12 -5.06 -5.98
C ASP A 428 -14.22 -5.01 -7.07
N THR A 429 -15.46 -5.31 -6.66
CA THR A 429 -16.67 -5.23 -7.49
C THR A 429 -17.83 -4.63 -6.68
N LYS A 430 -17.60 -3.46 -6.06
CA LYS A 430 -18.58 -2.70 -5.24
C LYS A 430 -20.06 -3.05 -5.56
N SER A 431 -20.62 -3.99 -4.79
CA SER A 431 -22.04 -4.40 -4.63
C SER A 431 -22.79 -5.30 -5.64
N LYS A 432 -22.23 -5.80 -6.75
CA LYS A 432 -22.97 -6.75 -7.63
C LYS A 432 -22.20 -8.08 -7.84
N PRO A 433 -22.82 -9.24 -7.60
CA PRO A 433 -22.23 -10.53 -7.98
C PRO A 433 -22.13 -10.63 -9.50
N LEU A 434 -20.98 -11.09 -9.98
CA LEU A 434 -20.77 -11.49 -11.36
C LEU A 434 -21.20 -12.94 -11.51
N PHE A 435 -22.05 -13.22 -12.49
CA PHE A 435 -22.56 -14.57 -12.75
C PHE A 435 -21.86 -15.18 -13.94
N SER A 436 -21.73 -16.50 -13.91
CA SER A 436 -21.25 -17.25 -15.07
C SER A 436 -22.09 -16.90 -16.30
N GLY A 437 -21.42 -16.53 -17.39
CA GLY A 437 -22.05 -16.09 -18.64
C GLY A 437 -22.33 -14.60 -18.76
N ASP A 438 -22.02 -13.79 -17.76
CA ASP A 438 -22.03 -12.32 -17.93
C ASP A 438 -20.93 -11.90 -18.90
N TYR A 439 -21.27 -11.09 -19.92
CA TYR A 439 -20.28 -10.38 -20.73
C TYR A 439 -19.89 -9.10 -19.98
N LEU A 440 -18.60 -8.92 -19.78
CA LEU A 440 -18.04 -7.89 -18.93
C LEU A 440 -17.05 -7.04 -19.73
N SER A 441 -17.26 -5.72 -19.67
CA SER A 441 -16.28 -4.71 -20.08
C SER A 441 -15.76 -4.06 -18.80
N LEU A 442 -14.44 -4.09 -18.60
CA LEU A 442 -13.81 -3.57 -17.40
C LEU A 442 -12.68 -2.58 -17.69
N LYS A 443 -12.45 -1.66 -16.75
CA LYS A 443 -11.21 -0.90 -16.61
C LYS A 443 -10.57 -1.18 -15.26
N GLY A 444 -9.27 -1.43 -15.23
CA GLY A 444 -8.57 -1.74 -13.98
C GLY A 444 -7.07 -1.86 -14.17
N TYR A 445 -6.35 -2.08 -13.08
CA TYR A 445 -4.91 -2.25 -13.06
C TYR A 445 -4.54 -3.72 -13.00
N LEU A 446 -3.70 -4.18 -13.91
CA LEU A 446 -3.22 -5.56 -13.89
C LEU A 446 -1.99 -5.68 -13.01
N ILE A 447 -2.00 -6.63 -12.10
CA ILE A 447 -0.81 -7.06 -11.36
C ILE A 447 -0.63 -8.56 -11.55
N LYS A 448 0.61 -9.01 -11.38
CA LYS A 448 0.94 -10.44 -11.33
C LYS A 448 1.39 -10.80 -9.94
N LYS A 449 0.75 -11.77 -9.31
CA LYS A 449 1.15 -12.34 -8.03
C LYS A 449 1.38 -13.84 -8.20
N GLU A 450 2.61 -14.30 -8.02
CA GLU A 450 3.01 -15.68 -8.31
C GLU A 450 2.65 -16.08 -9.76
N GLU A 451 1.75 -17.05 -9.94
CA GLU A 451 1.24 -17.51 -11.24
C GLU A 451 -0.14 -16.91 -11.59
N GLU A 452 -0.70 -16.04 -10.74
CA GLU A 452 -2.04 -15.47 -10.90
C GLU A 452 -1.99 -14.03 -11.43
N LEU A 453 -2.86 -13.76 -12.41
CA LEU A 453 -3.13 -12.40 -12.90
C LEU A 453 -4.29 -11.81 -12.12
N ILE A 454 -4.09 -10.64 -11.52
CA ILE A 454 -5.11 -9.97 -10.70
C ILE A 454 -5.41 -8.61 -11.32
N ILE A 455 -6.68 -8.32 -11.54
CA ILE A 455 -7.14 -6.99 -11.97
C ILE A 455 -7.73 -6.26 -10.77
N ILE A 456 -7.17 -5.10 -10.44
CA ILE A 456 -7.70 -4.21 -9.40
C ILE A 456 -8.59 -3.16 -10.05
N VAL A 457 -9.87 -3.13 -9.66
CA VAL A 457 -10.85 -2.18 -10.19
C VAL A 457 -11.17 -1.14 -9.11
N THR A 458 -10.79 0.12 -9.32
CA THR A 458 -10.89 1.16 -8.28
C THR A 458 -12.19 1.98 -8.33
N ASP A 459 -12.96 1.88 -9.41
CA ASP A 459 -14.22 2.61 -9.64
C ASP A 459 -15.35 1.70 -10.13
N SER A 460 -16.53 1.78 -9.51
CA SER A 460 -17.71 0.97 -9.85
C SER A 460 -18.26 1.21 -11.26
N GLU A 461 -18.05 2.39 -11.84
CA GLU A 461 -18.44 2.66 -13.24
C GLU A 461 -17.51 1.96 -14.25
N SER A 462 -16.38 1.43 -13.77
CA SER A 462 -15.40 0.74 -14.58
C SER A 462 -15.83 -0.66 -14.99
N ILE A 463 -16.92 -1.22 -14.46
CA ILE A 463 -17.46 -2.53 -14.85
C ILE A 463 -18.83 -2.36 -15.51
N LYS A 464 -18.98 -2.89 -16.73
CA LYS A 464 -20.27 -2.97 -17.43
C LYS A 464 -20.59 -4.42 -17.75
N THR A 465 -21.72 -4.90 -17.25
CA THR A 465 -22.26 -6.23 -17.56
C THR A 465 -23.35 -6.13 -18.61
N PHE A 466 -23.27 -6.95 -19.65
CA PHE A 466 -24.31 -7.08 -20.67
C PHE A 466 -24.86 -8.51 -20.67
N PRO A 467 -26.19 -8.70 -20.60
CA PRO A 467 -26.77 -10.02 -20.73
C PRO A 467 -26.56 -10.53 -22.16
N LEU A 468 -25.99 -11.73 -22.31
CA LEU A 468 -25.86 -12.38 -23.60
C LEU A 468 -27.23 -12.95 -24.03
N SER A 469 -27.58 -12.75 -25.30
CA SER A 469 -28.71 -13.43 -25.92
C SER A 469 -28.39 -14.91 -26.18
N ASN A 470 -29.43 -15.72 -26.29
CA ASN A 470 -29.27 -17.15 -26.60
C ASN A 470 -28.58 -17.41 -27.95
N ALA A 471 -28.66 -16.45 -28.90
CA ALA A 471 -27.95 -16.52 -30.16
C ALA A 471 -26.44 -16.26 -29.96
N GLU A 472 -26.08 -15.27 -29.16
CA GLU A 472 -24.66 -14.97 -28.85
C GLU A 472 -24.00 -16.12 -28.08
N ILE A 473 -24.71 -16.72 -27.11
CA ILE A 473 -24.25 -17.94 -26.40
C ILE A 473 -23.99 -19.08 -27.41
N SER A 474 -24.83 -19.21 -28.45
CA SER A 474 -24.66 -20.21 -29.52
C SER A 474 -23.34 -20.04 -30.25
N ASP A 475 -23.06 -18.81 -30.65
CA ASP A 475 -21.92 -18.49 -31.49
C ASP A 475 -20.63 -18.61 -30.68
N ILE A 476 -20.65 -18.24 -29.40
CA ILE A 476 -19.53 -18.41 -28.47
C ILE A 476 -19.22 -19.89 -28.26
N ILE A 477 -20.22 -20.74 -27.95
CA ILE A 477 -20.00 -22.18 -27.78
C ILE A 477 -19.52 -22.82 -29.08
N ALA A 478 -20.07 -22.42 -30.22
CA ALA A 478 -19.63 -22.95 -31.49
C ALA A 478 -18.18 -22.59 -31.83
N THR A 479 -17.75 -21.37 -31.47
CA THR A 479 -16.38 -20.91 -31.67
C THR A 479 -15.42 -21.63 -30.71
N SER A 480 -15.84 -21.93 -29.48
CA SER A 480 -15.03 -22.65 -28.48
C SER A 480 -14.91 -24.16 -28.73
N LEU A 481 -15.78 -24.74 -29.58
CA LEU A 481 -15.70 -26.13 -30.02
C LEU A 481 -14.65 -26.37 -31.13
N ASP A 482 -13.87 -25.34 -31.50
CA ASP A 482 -12.77 -25.38 -32.48
C ASP A 482 -13.19 -25.78 -33.91
N PHE A 483 -14.49 -25.80 -34.20
CA PHE A 483 -15.03 -25.94 -35.55
C PHE A 483 -15.08 -24.57 -36.23
N LYS A 484 -13.90 -24.08 -36.64
CA LYS A 484 -13.75 -22.75 -37.26
C LYS A 484 -14.46 -22.62 -38.61
N GLU A 485 -14.74 -23.75 -39.28
CA GLU A 485 -15.34 -23.81 -40.60
C GLU A 485 -16.70 -24.53 -40.56
N ALA A 486 -17.66 -24.04 -41.37
CA ALA A 486 -18.96 -24.68 -41.54
C ALA A 486 -18.90 -25.99 -42.35
N VAL A 487 -17.77 -26.20 -43.05
CA VAL A 487 -17.46 -27.38 -43.86
C VAL A 487 -16.14 -27.94 -43.33
N ILE A 488 -16.13 -29.20 -42.89
CA ILE A 488 -14.98 -29.82 -42.25
C ILE A 488 -14.68 -31.16 -42.92
N LYS A 489 -13.42 -31.47 -43.12
CA LYS A 489 -12.99 -32.79 -43.56
C LYS A 489 -13.05 -33.78 -42.41
N LEU A 490 -13.55 -34.99 -42.67
CA LEU A 490 -13.64 -36.04 -41.64
C LEU A 490 -12.28 -36.32 -40.98
N SER A 491 -11.20 -36.32 -41.75
CA SER A 491 -9.83 -36.50 -41.23
C SER A 491 -9.35 -35.39 -40.29
N GLN A 492 -9.99 -34.23 -40.33
CA GLN A 492 -9.66 -33.05 -39.53
C GLN A 492 -10.64 -32.84 -38.37
N LEU A 493 -11.60 -33.75 -38.19
CA LEU A 493 -12.62 -33.62 -37.17
C LEU A 493 -11.98 -33.81 -35.77
N PRO A 494 -12.06 -32.82 -34.86
CA PRO A 494 -11.60 -32.98 -33.50
C PRO A 494 -12.49 -33.97 -32.72
N VAL A 495 -11.99 -34.42 -31.57
CA VAL A 495 -12.79 -35.24 -30.64
C VAL A 495 -14.04 -34.46 -30.23
N LEU A 496 -15.20 -35.09 -30.38
CA LEU A 496 -16.49 -34.47 -30.09
C LEU A 496 -16.63 -34.21 -28.58
N ALA A 497 -16.56 -32.93 -28.19
CA ALA A 497 -16.77 -32.53 -26.81
C ALA A 497 -18.22 -32.81 -26.37
N THR A 498 -18.39 -33.37 -25.17
CA THR A 498 -19.71 -33.65 -24.56
C THR A 498 -20.13 -32.57 -23.57
N ILE A 499 -19.21 -31.67 -23.20
CA ILE A 499 -19.44 -30.54 -22.32
C ILE A 499 -18.69 -29.34 -22.91
N ASP A 500 -19.34 -28.18 -22.99
CA ASP A 500 -18.67 -26.98 -23.46
C ASP A 500 -17.73 -26.39 -22.37
N PRO A 501 -16.54 -25.90 -22.72
CA PRO A 501 -15.56 -25.46 -21.73
C PRO A 501 -15.95 -24.16 -21.02
N VAL A 502 -16.79 -23.31 -21.66
CA VAL A 502 -17.10 -21.93 -21.25
C VAL A 502 -18.30 -21.88 -20.30
N PHE A 503 -19.41 -22.53 -20.63
CA PHE A 503 -20.67 -22.53 -19.87
C PHE A 503 -20.98 -23.88 -19.20
N LYS A 504 -20.14 -24.91 -19.40
CA LYS A 504 -20.35 -26.29 -18.89
C LYS A 504 -21.68 -26.92 -19.33
N SER A 505 -22.21 -26.50 -20.47
CA SER A 505 -23.44 -27.01 -21.08
C SER A 505 -23.23 -28.42 -21.62
N GLU A 506 -24.22 -29.29 -21.45
CA GLU A 506 -24.22 -30.62 -22.08
C GLU A 506 -24.32 -30.47 -23.60
N ILE A 507 -23.45 -31.16 -24.32
CA ILE A 507 -23.44 -31.26 -25.78
C ILE A 507 -23.76 -32.70 -26.16
N SER A 508 -24.75 -32.85 -27.03
CA SER A 508 -25.10 -34.14 -27.64
C SER A 508 -24.95 -34.03 -29.16
N TRP A 509 -24.42 -35.08 -29.77
CA TRP A 509 -24.12 -35.10 -31.19
C TRP A 509 -25.10 -36.00 -31.93
N SER A 510 -25.47 -35.58 -33.13
CA SER A 510 -26.31 -36.36 -34.03
C SER A 510 -25.82 -36.17 -35.45
N THR A 511 -26.06 -37.19 -36.28
CA THR A 511 -25.58 -37.26 -37.66
C THR A 511 -26.75 -37.53 -38.59
N SER A 512 -26.68 -37.03 -39.83
CA SER A 512 -27.66 -37.33 -40.87
C SER A 512 -27.27 -38.56 -41.70
N ASP A 513 -28.14 -38.92 -42.64
CA ASP A 513 -27.85 -39.84 -43.75
C ASP A 513 -27.37 -41.25 -43.33
N GLY A 514 -27.81 -41.69 -42.15
CA GLY A 514 -27.54 -43.05 -41.65
C GLY A 514 -26.15 -43.25 -41.07
N VAL A 515 -25.35 -42.19 -40.91
CA VAL A 515 -24.08 -42.25 -40.17
C VAL A 515 -24.38 -42.46 -38.69
N VAL A 516 -23.64 -43.36 -38.03
CA VAL A 516 -23.78 -43.63 -36.59
C VAL A 516 -22.47 -43.32 -35.89
N ILE A 517 -22.55 -42.77 -34.67
CA ILE A 517 -21.38 -42.57 -33.80
C ILE A 517 -21.38 -43.71 -32.77
N GLU A 518 -20.42 -44.62 -32.86
CA GLU A 518 -20.20 -45.70 -31.88
C GLU A 518 -18.82 -45.53 -31.25
N GLU A 519 -18.76 -45.46 -29.91
CA GLU A 519 -17.52 -45.32 -29.13
C GLU A 519 -16.59 -44.16 -29.57
N GLY A 520 -17.15 -43.13 -30.23
CA GLY A 520 -16.40 -41.97 -30.74
C GLY A 520 -15.94 -42.10 -32.20
N GLU A 521 -16.23 -43.21 -32.87
CA GLU A 521 -15.96 -43.43 -34.29
C GLU A 521 -17.22 -43.27 -35.14
N PHE A 522 -17.03 -42.77 -36.37
CA PHE A 522 -18.10 -42.60 -37.35
C PHE A 522 -18.22 -43.83 -38.23
N LEU A 523 -19.36 -44.51 -38.15
CA LEU A 523 -19.74 -45.58 -39.07
C LEU A 523 -20.45 -44.98 -40.29
N ILE A 524 -19.73 -44.93 -41.41
CA ILE A 524 -20.17 -44.24 -42.64
C ILE A 524 -20.66 -45.25 -43.67
N PRO A 525 -21.87 -45.07 -44.26
CA PRO A 525 -22.37 -45.92 -45.33
C PRO A 525 -21.46 -45.94 -46.58
N GLU A 526 -21.31 -47.10 -47.21
CA GLU A 526 -20.63 -47.24 -48.50
C GLU A 526 -21.26 -46.27 -49.52
N ASN A 527 -20.47 -45.33 -50.04
CA ASN A 527 -20.83 -44.26 -51.01
C ASN A 527 -21.32 -42.92 -50.44
N LEU A 528 -21.37 -42.72 -49.12
CA LEU A 528 -21.68 -41.39 -48.57
C LEU A 528 -20.46 -40.46 -48.69
N ARG A 529 -20.65 -39.28 -49.28
CA ARG A 529 -19.58 -38.30 -49.56
C ARG A 529 -19.58 -37.09 -48.63
N GLU A 530 -20.73 -36.78 -48.06
CA GLU A 530 -20.90 -35.72 -47.09
C GLU A 530 -22.08 -36.07 -46.16
N PHE A 531 -22.04 -35.57 -44.93
CA PHE A 531 -23.14 -35.69 -43.99
C PHE A 531 -23.20 -34.48 -43.07
N ASN A 532 -24.36 -34.24 -42.47
CA ASN A 532 -24.53 -33.19 -41.47
C ASN A 532 -24.20 -33.74 -40.09
N LEU A 533 -23.21 -33.15 -39.43
CA LEU A 533 -22.93 -33.33 -38.01
C LEU A 533 -23.60 -32.21 -37.23
N THR A 534 -24.54 -32.54 -36.35
CA THR A 534 -25.30 -31.55 -35.58
C THR A 534 -25.00 -31.68 -34.09
N ALA A 535 -24.41 -30.63 -33.54
CA ALA A 535 -24.25 -30.42 -32.11
C ALA A 535 -25.56 -29.86 -31.54
N THR A 536 -26.19 -30.58 -30.62
CA THR A 536 -27.29 -30.09 -29.80
C THR A 536 -26.76 -29.70 -28.43
N ILE A 537 -26.76 -28.40 -28.16
CA ILE A 537 -26.23 -27.81 -26.93
C ILE A 537 -27.40 -27.47 -26.01
N ARG A 538 -27.29 -27.87 -24.74
CA ARG A 538 -28.31 -27.65 -23.73
C ARG A 538 -27.97 -26.43 -22.86
N ILE A 539 -28.56 -25.29 -23.19
CA ILE A 539 -28.41 -24.04 -22.42
C ILE A 539 -29.15 -24.13 -21.07
N SER A 540 -30.34 -24.76 -21.04
CA SER A 540 -31.13 -24.90 -19.81
C SER A 540 -32.03 -26.14 -19.81
N LYS A 541 -32.79 -26.34 -18.73
CA LYS A 541 -33.74 -27.47 -18.63
C LYS A 541 -34.77 -27.47 -19.76
N HIS A 542 -35.16 -26.30 -20.26
CA HIS A 542 -36.22 -26.13 -21.27
C HIS A 542 -35.72 -25.62 -22.62
N GLN A 543 -34.43 -25.30 -22.73
CA GLN A 543 -33.88 -24.68 -23.94
C GLN A 543 -32.70 -25.48 -24.48
N LYS A 544 -32.79 -25.77 -25.77
CA LYS A 544 -31.76 -26.42 -26.57
C LYS A 544 -31.54 -25.60 -27.83
N MET A 545 -30.33 -25.69 -28.33
CA MET A 545 -29.92 -25.09 -29.59
C MET A 545 -29.19 -26.14 -30.42
N THR A 546 -29.18 -25.97 -31.74
CA THR A 546 -28.51 -26.90 -32.65
C THR A 546 -27.62 -26.13 -33.59
N LYS A 547 -26.37 -26.56 -33.75
CA LYS A 547 -25.50 -26.10 -34.83
C LYS A 547 -25.12 -27.28 -35.70
N THR A 548 -25.24 -27.11 -37.00
CA THR A 548 -24.99 -28.15 -37.99
C THR A 548 -23.76 -27.77 -38.80
N PHE A 549 -22.86 -28.74 -38.95
CA PHE A 549 -21.66 -28.66 -39.74
C PHE A 549 -21.76 -29.66 -40.89
N LEU A 550 -21.31 -29.27 -42.08
CA LEU A 550 -21.20 -30.18 -43.20
C LEU A 550 -19.85 -30.90 -43.11
N VAL A 551 -19.88 -32.21 -42.92
CA VAL A 551 -18.67 -33.04 -42.90
C VAL A 551 -18.47 -33.66 -44.26
N ILE A 552 -17.33 -33.41 -44.89
CA ILE A 552 -16.92 -34.06 -46.14
C ILE A 552 -16.14 -35.33 -45.78
N VAL A 553 -16.58 -36.46 -46.30
CA VAL A 553 -15.89 -37.75 -46.17
C VAL A 553 -14.73 -37.73 -47.16
N ASP A 554 -13.50 -37.66 -46.63
CA ASP A 554 -12.29 -37.76 -47.45
C ASP A 554 -12.22 -39.15 -48.11
N ASP A 555 -11.61 -39.22 -49.32
CA ASP A 555 -11.41 -40.46 -50.08
C ASP A 555 -10.49 -41.48 -49.39
#